data_AF-A0A0A0B4U7-F1
#
_entry.id   AF-A0A0A0B4U7-F1
#
_cell.length_a   1.000
_cell.length_b   1.000
_cell.length_c   1.000
_cell.angle_alpha   90.00
_cell.angle_beta   90.00
_cell.angle_gamma   90.00
#
_symmetry.space_group_name_H-M   'P 1'
#
loop_
_entity.id
_entity.type
_entity.pdbx_description
1 polymer ?
#
loop_
_entity_poly.entity_id
_entity_poly.type
_entity_poly.pdbx_seq_one_letter_code
_entity_poly.pdbx_strand_id
1 'polypeptide(L)'
;MDTTTIRVSEPREMLAYLPHQLGFRPHESAVAVSLRPPRGRIGLVARVDLADLGDVVHGPQVARGLVAHLDADGAERAVLVLYTAHDPRAPGRPPGARAAAEHFREAAAAGLSDVAVWVVTADGYLALDCDDHGCCPPGGRPLRDLESTAVGAQLVLAGSAVADCRADVARIPSAG
;
A
#
# COMPACT_ATOMS: atom_id res chain seq x y z
N MET A 1 17.32 11.49 24.51
CA MET A 1 16.57 10.26 24.23
C MET A 1 16.16 10.37 22.77
N ASP A 2 17.05 9.94 21.87
CA ASP A 2 16.86 10.08 20.43
C ASP A 2 15.72 9.17 19.97
N THR A 3 14.55 9.74 19.79
CA THR A 3 13.44 9.08 19.10
C THR A 3 13.88 8.88 17.66
N THR A 4 14.28 7.64 17.34
CA THR A 4 14.57 7.19 15.98
C THR A 4 13.33 7.45 15.14
N THR A 5 13.30 8.63 14.51
CA THR A 5 12.18 9.04 13.67
C THR A 5 12.39 8.29 12.37
N ILE A 6 11.86 7.08 12.28
CA ILE A 6 12.01 6.27 11.08
C ILE A 6 11.33 7.03 9.95
N ARG A 7 12.14 7.56 9.03
CA ARG A 7 11.62 8.29 7.89
C ARG A 7 11.13 7.26 6.89
N VAL A 8 9.82 7.07 6.87
CA VAL A 8 9.10 6.28 5.86
C VAL A 8 9.09 7.01 4.50
N SER A 9 10.17 7.73 4.18
CA SER A 9 10.35 8.45 2.93
C SER A 9 10.81 7.53 1.80
N GLU A 10 11.19 6.29 2.11
CA GLU A 10 11.47 5.27 1.10
C GLU A 10 10.27 4.34 0.93
N PRO A 11 9.80 4.10 -0.30
CA PRO A 11 8.68 3.20 -0.58
C PRO A 11 8.81 1.83 0.08
N ARG A 12 10.03 1.29 0.18
CA ARG A 12 10.31 -0.01 0.79
C ARG A 12 9.94 -0.04 2.27
N GLU A 13 10.31 1.00 3.02
CA GLU A 13 9.99 1.13 4.45
C GLU A 13 8.46 1.20 4.66
N MET A 14 7.74 1.86 3.75
CA MET A 14 6.28 1.93 3.80
C MET A 14 5.65 0.57 3.46
N LEU A 15 6.08 -0.08 2.39
CA LEU A 15 5.55 -1.39 1.99
C LEU A 15 5.80 -2.45 3.05
N ALA A 16 6.93 -2.38 3.77
CA ALA A 16 7.22 -3.21 4.92
C ALA A 16 6.35 -2.85 6.14
N TYR A 17 6.06 -1.57 6.38
CA TYR A 17 5.24 -1.09 7.48
C TYR A 17 3.76 -1.54 7.40
N LEU A 18 3.16 -1.49 6.22
CA LEU A 18 1.70 -1.63 6.06
C LEU A 18 1.11 -2.96 6.59
N PRO A 19 1.71 -4.14 6.34
CA PRO A 19 1.19 -5.39 6.91
C PRO A 19 1.17 -5.39 8.44
N HIS A 20 2.18 -4.79 9.08
CA HIS A 20 2.22 -4.66 10.54
C HIS A 20 1.13 -3.72 11.05
N GLN A 21 0.89 -2.61 10.36
CA GLN A 21 -0.17 -1.69 10.72
C GLN A 21 -1.57 -2.30 10.56
N LEU A 22 -1.74 -3.20 9.60
CA LEU A 22 -2.99 -3.93 9.38
C LEU A 22 -3.13 -5.16 10.28
N GLY A 23 -2.02 -5.66 10.85
CA GLY A 23 -1.95 -6.90 11.63
C GLY A 23 -1.97 -8.18 10.79
N PHE A 24 -2.00 -8.06 9.46
CA PHE A 24 -1.99 -9.20 8.53
C PHE A 24 -1.43 -8.79 7.16
N ARG A 25 -1.00 -9.77 6.36
CA ARG A 25 -0.62 -9.56 4.96
C ARG A 25 -1.87 -9.43 4.08
N PRO A 26 -2.09 -8.28 3.42
CA PRO A 26 -3.26 -8.11 2.55
C PRO A 26 -3.14 -8.94 1.28
N HIS A 27 -4.27 -9.40 0.77
CA HIS A 27 -4.38 -10.15 -0.48
C HIS A 27 -5.58 -9.63 -1.26
N GLU A 28 -5.46 -9.47 -2.58
CA GLU A 28 -6.46 -8.83 -3.45
C GLU A 28 -7.10 -7.59 -2.80
N SER A 29 -6.24 -6.67 -2.35
CA SER A 29 -6.60 -5.49 -1.55
C SER A 29 -5.94 -4.23 -2.07
N ALA A 30 -6.62 -3.09 -1.95
CA ALA A 30 -6.02 -1.78 -2.15
C ALA A 30 -5.88 -1.07 -0.80
N VAL A 31 -4.69 -0.54 -0.52
CA VAL A 31 -4.38 0.17 0.72
C VAL A 31 -4.00 1.60 0.37
N ALA A 32 -4.84 2.55 0.74
CA ALA A 32 -4.61 3.98 0.57
C ALA A 32 -3.99 4.57 1.84
N VAL A 33 -2.96 5.39 1.68
CA VAL A 33 -2.16 5.96 2.76
C VAL A 33 -2.10 7.47 2.61
N SER A 34 -2.44 8.21 3.65
CA SER A 34 -2.26 9.67 3.66
C SER A 34 -0.81 10.04 3.98
N LEU A 35 -0.29 11.02 3.25
CA LEU A 35 0.99 11.63 3.53
C LEU A 35 0.75 13.10 3.91
N ARG A 36 0.90 13.39 5.20
CA ARG A 36 0.62 14.71 5.77
C ARG A 36 1.84 15.63 5.69
N PRO A 37 1.65 16.94 5.47
CA PRO A 37 2.72 17.92 5.49
C PRO A 37 3.33 18.07 6.90
N PRO A 38 4.53 18.67 7.03
CA PRO A 38 5.39 19.15 5.95
C PRO A 38 6.40 18.10 5.44
N ARG A 39 6.44 16.90 6.06
CA ARG A 39 7.49 15.89 5.80
C ARG A 39 6.96 14.59 5.22
N GLY A 40 5.71 14.57 4.74
CA GLY A 40 5.07 13.35 4.23
C GLY A 40 4.94 12.27 5.30
N ARG A 41 4.50 12.64 6.51
CA ARG A 41 4.30 11.65 7.57
C ARG A 41 3.09 10.78 7.22
N ILE A 42 3.19 9.48 7.43
CA ILE A 42 2.03 8.59 7.29
C ILE A 42 0.96 8.99 8.32
N GLY A 43 -0.26 9.17 7.83
CA GLY A 43 -1.46 9.35 8.65
C GLY A 43 -2.38 8.13 8.57
N LEU A 44 -3.63 8.36 8.15
CA LEU A 44 -4.61 7.34 7.85
C LEU A 44 -4.07 6.27 6.88
N VAL A 45 -4.29 5.01 7.25
CA VAL A 45 -4.12 3.83 6.40
C VAL A 45 -5.49 3.18 6.25
N ALA A 46 -6.03 3.19 5.04
CA ALA A 46 -7.35 2.65 4.73
C ALA A 46 -7.23 1.49 3.74
N ARG A 47 -7.79 0.34 4.09
CA ARG A 47 -7.85 -0.84 3.22
C ARG A 47 -9.27 -1.00 2.66
N VAL A 48 -9.37 -1.28 1.37
CA VAL A 48 -10.56 -1.82 0.71
C VAL A 48 -10.20 -3.08 -0.09
N ASP A 49 -11.21 -3.84 -0.48
CA ASP A 49 -10.99 -4.97 -1.38
C ASP A 49 -10.72 -4.46 -2.79
N LEU A 50 -9.78 -5.10 -3.49
CA LEU A 50 -9.32 -4.64 -4.80
C LEU A 50 -10.43 -4.76 -5.86
N ALA A 51 -11.29 -5.77 -5.73
CA ALA A 51 -12.44 -5.95 -6.61
C ALA A 51 -13.43 -4.79 -6.50
N ASP A 52 -13.69 -4.28 -5.29
CA ASP A 52 -14.61 -3.17 -5.08
C ASP A 52 -14.06 -1.86 -5.65
N LEU A 53 -12.76 -1.60 -5.43
CA LEU A 53 -12.12 -0.40 -5.96
C LEU A 53 -11.92 -0.46 -7.47
N GLY A 54 -11.69 -1.66 -8.03
CA GLY A 54 -11.50 -1.90 -9.46
C GLY A 54 -12.80 -2.17 -10.24
N ASP A 55 -13.96 -2.13 -9.60
CA ASP A 55 -15.25 -2.29 -10.27
C ASP A 55 -15.56 -1.08 -11.16
N VAL A 56 -16.00 -1.33 -12.39
CA VAL A 56 -16.22 -0.29 -13.40
C VAL A 56 -17.35 0.68 -13.02
N VAL A 57 -18.35 0.21 -12.28
CA VAL A 57 -19.55 1.00 -11.94
C VAL A 57 -19.40 1.63 -10.56
N HIS A 58 -18.98 0.85 -9.57
CA HIS A 58 -18.93 1.24 -8.17
C HIS A 58 -17.55 1.75 -7.71
N GLY A 59 -16.47 1.36 -8.40
CA GLY A 59 -15.10 1.76 -8.08
C GLY A 59 -14.90 3.27 -7.95
N PRO A 60 -15.42 4.11 -8.87
CA PRO A 60 -15.34 5.58 -8.75
C PRO A 60 -15.99 6.14 -7.47
N GLN A 61 -17.04 5.50 -6.95
CA GLN A 61 -17.65 5.91 -5.68
C GLN A 61 -16.80 5.49 -4.48
N VAL A 62 -16.26 4.27 -4.49
CA VAL A 62 -15.33 3.79 -3.45
C VAL A 62 -14.09 4.68 -3.39
N ALA A 63 -13.51 5.02 -4.55
CA ALA A 63 -12.36 5.90 -4.67
C ALA A 63 -12.62 7.29 -4.08
N ARG A 64 -13.75 7.92 -4.43
CA ARG A 64 -14.14 9.23 -3.84
C ARG A 64 -14.29 9.15 -2.33
N GLY A 65 -14.88 8.07 -1.82
CA GLY A 65 -14.96 7.82 -0.39
C GLY A 65 -13.58 7.79 0.26
N LEU A 66 -12.66 6.98 -0.28
CA LEU A 66 -11.29 6.88 0.24
C LEU A 66 -10.57 8.24 0.23
N VAL A 67 -10.60 8.94 -0.90
CA VAL A 67 -9.93 10.25 -1.02
C VAL A 67 -10.51 11.26 -0.04
N ALA A 68 -11.83 11.29 0.15
CA ALA A 68 -12.45 12.17 1.14
C ALA A 68 -11.96 11.90 2.58
N HIS A 69 -11.73 10.63 2.94
CA HIS A 69 -11.15 10.29 4.24
C HIS A 69 -9.68 10.73 4.34
N LEU A 70 -8.90 10.62 3.27
CA LEU A 70 -7.51 11.11 3.25
C LEU A 70 -7.44 12.63 3.35
N ASP A 71 -8.33 13.34 2.67
CA ASP A 71 -8.43 14.80 2.74
C ASP A 71 -8.83 15.26 4.16
N ALA A 72 -9.84 14.63 4.75
CA ALA A 72 -10.24 14.87 6.14
C ALA A 72 -9.11 14.56 7.15
N ASP A 73 -8.20 13.65 6.79
CA ASP A 73 -6.99 13.31 7.55
C ASP A 73 -5.85 14.33 7.38
N GLY A 74 -6.00 15.32 6.49
CA GLY A 74 -5.01 16.34 6.19
C GLY A 74 -3.89 15.88 5.25
N ALA A 75 -4.21 14.96 4.33
CA ALA A 75 -3.26 14.50 3.30
C ALA A 75 -2.90 15.63 2.33
N GLU A 76 -1.61 15.83 2.07
CA GLU A 76 -1.13 16.64 0.94
C GLU A 76 -0.87 15.76 -0.29
N ARG A 77 -0.42 14.52 -0.05
CA ARG A 77 -0.16 13.48 -1.03
C ARG A 77 -0.75 12.17 -0.55
N ALA A 78 -0.93 11.22 -1.46
CA ALA A 78 -1.31 9.86 -1.10
C ALA A 78 -0.41 8.81 -1.74
N VAL A 79 -0.41 7.64 -1.12
CA VAL A 79 0.14 6.42 -1.72
C VAL A 79 -0.98 5.40 -1.79
N LEU A 80 -1.13 4.76 -2.95
CA LEU A 80 -1.98 3.59 -3.11
C LEU A 80 -1.10 2.36 -3.28
N VAL A 81 -1.32 1.33 -2.47
CA VAL A 81 -0.63 0.04 -2.57
C VAL A 81 -1.64 -1.03 -2.97
N LEU A 82 -1.40 -1.66 -4.11
CA LEU A 82 -2.22 -2.73 -4.65
C LEU A 82 -1.57 -4.07 -4.30
N TYR A 83 -2.23 -4.85 -3.45
CA TYR A 83 -1.86 -6.23 -3.16
C TYR A 83 -2.66 -7.14 -4.09
N THR A 84 -1.99 -7.80 -5.03
CA THR A 84 -2.64 -8.71 -6.01
C THR A 84 -1.68 -9.82 -6.40
N ALA A 85 -2.15 -11.01 -6.78
CA ALA A 85 -1.24 -12.12 -7.07
C ALA A 85 -0.29 -11.87 -8.26
N HIS A 86 -0.63 -10.98 -9.20
CA HIS A 86 0.06 -10.85 -10.48
C HIS A 86 0.53 -9.42 -10.78
N ASP A 87 1.61 -9.28 -11.54
CA ASP A 87 2.05 -7.99 -12.08
C ASP A 87 1.00 -7.42 -13.06
N PRO A 88 0.32 -6.31 -12.74
CA PRO A 88 -0.73 -5.74 -13.58
C PRO A 88 -0.15 -5.04 -14.82
N ARG A 89 1.17 -4.95 -14.97
CA ARG A 89 1.82 -4.50 -16.21
C ARG A 89 1.87 -5.58 -17.28
N ALA A 90 1.75 -6.85 -16.90
CA ALA A 90 1.83 -7.96 -17.83
C ALA A 90 0.57 -8.04 -18.72
N PRO A 91 0.72 -8.43 -20.01
CA PRO A 91 -0.41 -8.59 -20.92
C PRO A 91 -1.36 -9.70 -20.46
N GLY A 92 -2.66 -9.54 -20.74
CA GLY A 92 -3.69 -10.55 -20.45
C GLY A 92 -4.07 -10.68 -18.98
N ARG A 93 -3.66 -9.74 -18.12
CA ARG A 93 -4.03 -9.73 -16.71
C ARG A 93 -5.40 -9.07 -16.48
N PRO A 94 -6.14 -9.48 -15.42
CA PRO A 94 -7.39 -8.84 -15.05
C PRO A 94 -7.21 -7.32 -14.90
N PRO A 95 -8.13 -6.50 -15.45
CA PRO A 95 -7.97 -5.05 -15.45
C PRO A 95 -8.16 -4.42 -14.07
N GLY A 96 -8.70 -5.15 -13.09
CA GLY A 96 -9.14 -4.61 -11.80
C GLY A 96 -8.08 -3.80 -11.05
N ALA A 97 -6.81 -4.23 -11.04
CA ALA A 97 -5.74 -3.48 -10.39
C ALA A 97 -5.44 -2.13 -11.09
N ARG A 98 -5.47 -2.10 -12.42
CA ARG A 98 -5.28 -0.85 -13.19
C ARG A 98 -6.49 0.07 -13.03
N ALA A 99 -7.70 -0.47 -13.15
CA ALA A 99 -8.94 0.27 -12.93
C ALA A 99 -8.98 0.88 -11.52
N ALA A 100 -8.58 0.13 -10.50
CA ALA A 100 -8.50 0.64 -9.12
C ALA A 100 -7.54 1.83 -8.99
N ALA A 101 -6.37 1.76 -9.64
CA ALA A 101 -5.43 2.89 -9.66
C ALA A 101 -5.99 4.10 -10.40
N GLU A 102 -6.66 3.88 -11.54
CA GLU A 102 -7.30 4.93 -12.34
C GLU A 102 -8.41 5.63 -11.54
N HIS A 103 -9.36 4.88 -11.00
CA HIS A 103 -10.46 5.42 -10.19
C HIS A 103 -9.96 6.23 -8.99
N PHE A 104 -8.92 5.73 -8.30
CA PHE A 104 -8.32 6.44 -7.17
C PHE A 104 -7.64 7.74 -7.58
N ARG A 105 -6.86 7.75 -8.69
CA ARG A 105 -6.21 8.95 -9.22
C ARG A 105 -7.21 9.99 -9.68
N GLU A 106 -8.27 9.57 -10.38
CA GLU A 106 -9.35 10.44 -10.81
C GLU A 106 -10.03 11.13 -9.62
N ALA A 107 -10.33 10.37 -8.56
CA ALA A 107 -10.89 10.92 -7.33
C ALA A 107 -9.93 11.89 -6.62
N ALA A 108 -8.63 11.62 -6.66
CA ALA A 108 -7.59 12.40 -5.98
C ALA A 108 -7.21 13.70 -6.72
N ALA A 109 -7.46 13.80 -8.02
CA ALA A 109 -6.97 14.86 -8.89
C ALA A 109 -7.33 16.29 -8.45
N ALA A 110 -8.42 16.47 -7.71
CA ALA A 110 -8.88 17.78 -7.25
C ALA A 110 -8.32 18.22 -5.89
N GLY A 111 -7.80 17.29 -5.08
CA GLY A 111 -7.47 17.55 -3.67
C GLY A 111 -6.05 17.17 -3.25
N LEU A 112 -5.41 16.24 -3.94
CA LEU A 112 -4.06 15.76 -3.60
C LEU A 112 -3.06 16.21 -4.64
N SER A 113 -1.88 16.62 -4.18
CA SER A 113 -0.80 17.10 -5.06
C SER A 113 -0.08 16.00 -5.81
N ASP A 114 -0.08 14.77 -5.28
CA ASP A 114 0.57 13.61 -5.87
C ASP A 114 -0.05 12.30 -5.36
N VAL A 115 -0.07 11.29 -6.23
CA VAL A 115 -0.50 9.92 -5.92
C VAL A 115 0.50 8.93 -6.53
N ALA A 116 1.34 8.35 -5.67
CA ALA A 116 2.21 7.25 -6.05
C ALA A 116 1.46 5.91 -5.93
N VAL A 117 1.58 5.05 -6.95
CA VAL A 117 0.96 3.72 -6.94
C VAL A 117 2.01 2.62 -6.94
N TRP A 118 1.97 1.80 -5.90
CA TRP A 118 2.83 0.63 -5.72
C TRP A 118 2.02 -0.64 -5.85
N VAL A 119 2.64 -1.70 -6.32
CA VAL A 119 2.05 -3.04 -6.39
C VAL A 119 2.93 -4.00 -5.62
N VAL A 120 2.31 -4.83 -4.79
CA VAL A 120 2.91 -5.97 -4.12
C VAL A 120 2.25 -7.23 -4.70
N THR A 121 3.06 -8.05 -5.35
CA THR A 121 2.66 -9.32 -5.93
C THR A 121 2.97 -10.49 -5.00
N ALA A 122 2.64 -11.71 -5.44
CA ALA A 122 3.07 -12.91 -4.72
C ALA A 122 4.60 -13.05 -4.65
N ASP A 123 5.32 -12.54 -5.66
CA ASP A 123 6.75 -12.80 -5.83
C ASP A 123 7.62 -11.53 -5.74
N GLY A 124 7.03 -10.35 -5.82
CA GLY A 124 7.79 -9.10 -5.87
C GLY A 124 6.97 -7.84 -5.64
N TYR A 125 7.63 -6.69 -5.79
CA TYR A 125 7.00 -5.38 -5.68
C TYR A 125 7.54 -4.42 -6.74
N LEU A 126 6.69 -3.51 -7.21
CA LEU A 126 6.99 -2.61 -8.32
C LEU A 126 6.20 -1.30 -8.18
N ALA A 127 6.69 -0.24 -8.82
CA ALA A 127 5.87 0.95 -9.06
C ALA A 127 5.03 0.69 -10.31
N LEU A 128 3.73 1.01 -10.25
CA LEU A 128 2.81 0.69 -11.35
C LEU A 128 3.21 1.40 -12.66
N ASP A 129 3.71 2.63 -12.56
CA ASP A 129 4.07 3.47 -13.72
C ASP A 129 5.56 3.39 -14.08
N CYS A 130 6.29 2.41 -13.54
CA CYS A 130 7.72 2.23 -13.85
C CYS A 130 7.92 1.17 -14.95
N ASP A 131 8.37 1.63 -16.12
CA ASP A 131 8.66 0.79 -17.29
C ASP A 131 10.16 0.45 -17.44
N ASP A 132 11.02 0.97 -16.55
CA ASP A 132 12.43 0.63 -16.53
C ASP A 132 12.63 -0.79 -15.96
N HIS A 133 13.08 -1.70 -16.80
CA HIS A 133 13.28 -3.11 -16.45
C HIS A 133 14.49 -3.33 -15.52
N GLY A 134 15.44 -2.38 -15.46
CA GLY A 134 16.52 -2.40 -14.48
C GLY A 134 16.03 -2.01 -13.07
N CYS A 135 15.04 -1.12 -12.99
CA CYS A 135 14.44 -0.67 -11.74
C CYS A 135 13.29 -1.57 -11.26
N CYS A 136 12.37 -1.94 -12.15
CA CYS A 136 11.20 -2.76 -11.92
C CYS A 136 11.12 -3.87 -12.99
N PRO A 137 11.89 -4.97 -12.85
CA PRO A 137 11.82 -6.09 -13.79
C PRO A 137 10.40 -6.69 -13.85
N PRO A 138 10.09 -7.52 -14.86
CA PRO A 138 8.82 -8.25 -14.90
C PRO A 138 8.61 -9.06 -13.61
N GLY A 139 7.45 -8.89 -12.96
CA GLY A 139 7.18 -9.48 -11.63
C GLY A 139 7.64 -8.62 -10.45
N GLY A 140 8.42 -7.58 -10.69
CA GLY A 140 8.90 -6.63 -9.69
C GLY A 140 10.22 -7.02 -9.02
N ARG A 141 10.70 -6.16 -8.13
CA ARG A 141 11.84 -6.42 -7.26
C ARG A 141 11.48 -7.45 -6.19
N PRO A 142 12.43 -8.23 -5.68
CA PRO A 142 12.15 -9.35 -4.80
C PRO A 142 11.63 -8.89 -3.42
N LEU A 143 10.63 -9.60 -2.87
CA LEU A 143 10.01 -9.24 -1.57
C LEU A 143 10.99 -9.24 -0.39
N ARG A 144 12.09 -10.00 -0.46
CA ARG A 144 13.15 -9.98 0.56
C ARG A 144 13.71 -8.58 0.83
N ASP A 145 13.64 -7.69 -0.17
CA ASP A 145 14.09 -6.31 -0.02
C ASP A 145 13.17 -5.50 0.93
N LEU A 146 11.95 -5.97 1.18
CA LEU A 146 11.01 -5.42 2.17
C LEU A 146 11.22 -6.02 3.55
N GLU A 147 11.64 -7.29 3.63
CA GLU A 147 11.96 -7.98 4.88
C GLU A 147 13.25 -7.46 5.52
N SER A 148 14.17 -6.94 4.72
CA SER A 148 15.46 -6.39 5.17
C SER A 148 15.40 -4.89 5.51
N THR A 149 14.21 -4.32 5.73
CA THR A 149 14.03 -2.89 6.02
C THR A 149 14.26 -2.56 7.49
N ALA A 150 14.65 -1.31 7.78
CA ALA A 150 14.88 -0.89 9.15
C ALA A 150 13.55 -0.86 9.95
N VAL A 151 12.46 -0.41 9.34
CA VAL A 151 11.11 -0.46 9.92
C VAL A 151 10.70 -1.90 10.21
N GLY A 152 10.83 -2.79 9.22
CA GLY A 152 10.44 -4.20 9.38
C GLY A 152 11.18 -4.86 10.55
N ALA A 153 12.51 -4.69 10.60
CA ALA A 153 13.33 -5.21 11.69
C ALA A 153 12.94 -4.64 13.06
N GLN A 154 12.66 -3.34 13.14
CA GLN A 154 12.26 -2.69 14.39
C GLN A 154 10.86 -3.13 14.87
N LEU A 155 9.91 -3.32 13.97
CA LEU A 155 8.56 -3.78 14.32
C LEU A 155 8.55 -5.22 14.81
N VAL A 156 9.33 -6.10 14.16
CA VAL A 156 9.53 -7.48 14.63
C VAL A 156 10.19 -7.49 16.01
N LEU A 157 11.24 -6.69 16.20
CA LEU A 157 11.89 -6.54 17.52
C LEU A 157 10.93 -6.02 18.59
N ALA A 158 10.00 -5.13 18.22
CA ALA A 158 8.96 -4.59 19.09
C ALA A 158 7.79 -5.57 19.33
N GLY A 159 7.87 -6.81 18.84
CA GLY A 159 6.87 -7.85 19.08
C GLY A 159 5.65 -7.82 18.13
N SER A 160 5.72 -7.06 17.03
CA SER A 160 4.65 -7.07 16.03
C SER A 160 4.63 -8.41 15.28
N ALA A 161 3.54 -9.15 15.45
CA ALA A 161 3.25 -10.36 14.69
C ALA A 161 2.26 -10.04 13.56
N VAL A 162 2.59 -10.46 12.34
CA VAL A 162 1.73 -10.28 11.16
C VAL A 162 1.11 -11.62 10.81
N ALA A 163 -0.22 -11.71 10.84
CA ALA A 163 -0.92 -12.89 10.36
C ALA A 163 -0.76 -13.05 8.85
N ASP A 164 -0.80 -14.29 8.36
CA ASP A 164 -0.75 -14.57 6.93
C ASP A 164 -1.99 -14.08 6.18
N CYS A 165 -3.15 -14.03 6.85
CA CYS A 165 -4.35 -13.40 6.30
C CYS A 165 -5.25 -12.81 7.39
N ARG A 166 -6.21 -11.95 7.00
CA ARG A 166 -7.15 -11.29 7.93
C ARG A 166 -7.90 -12.28 8.82
N ALA A 167 -8.23 -13.46 8.30
CA ALA A 167 -8.98 -14.47 9.04
C ALA A 167 -8.20 -15.03 10.25
N ASP A 168 -6.87 -14.92 10.23
CA ASP A 168 -5.98 -15.44 11.27
C ASP A 168 -5.66 -14.41 12.37
N VAL A 169 -6.07 -13.15 12.22
CA VAL A 169 -5.85 -12.07 13.20
C VAL A 169 -6.44 -12.41 14.57
N ALA A 170 -7.54 -13.17 14.61
CA ALA A 170 -8.18 -13.62 15.85
C ALA A 170 -7.38 -14.71 16.61
N ARG A 171 -6.29 -15.24 16.04
CA ARG A 171 -5.51 -16.37 16.59
C ARG A 171 -4.10 -16.00 17.06
N ILE A 172 -3.66 -14.76 16.87
CA ILE A 172 -2.34 -14.33 17.35
C ILE A 172 -2.45 -14.06 18.86
N PRO A 173 -1.73 -14.80 19.73
CA PRO A 173 -1.65 -14.46 21.14
C PRO A 173 -0.91 -13.12 21.25
N SER A 174 -1.47 -12.16 21.97
CA SER A 174 -0.73 -10.97 22.38
C SER A 174 0.52 -11.40 23.13
N ALA A 175 1.69 -10.97 22.66
CA ALA A 175 2.94 -11.15 23.40
C ALA A 175 2.81 -10.37 24.72
N GLY A 176 2.76 -11.12 25.83
CA GLY A 176 2.81 -10.59 27.19
C GLY A 176 4.24 -10.34 27.65
#